data_AF-A0A954Y1U3-F1
#
_entry.id   AF-A0A954Y1U3-F1
#
_cell.length_a   1.000
_cell.length_b   1.000
_cell.length_c   1.000
_cell.angle_alpha   90.00
_cell.angle_beta   90.00
_cell.angle_gamma   90.00
#
_symmetry.space_group_name_H-M   'P 1'
#
loop_
_entity.id
_entity.type
_entity.pdbx_description
1 polymer ?
#
loop_
_entity_poly.entity_id
_entity_poly.type
_entity_poly.pdbx_seq_one_letter_code
_entity_poly.pdbx_strand_id
1 'polypeptide(L)'
;MSALGLYARADEIHDDRTREYFDELMRCYSASSYRATTVLLWSFVVADLLFKLADAAGVHDDATAEAILKEATARQAAHPRSGDWELQLVEAIHARTELLDDAEFQHLVTLQKYRHLCAHPVVSSGGVLYQPSRETSSACIEQALSAVFVKPPLLTRGVFDHLLIDLEAKSELLPDVASVARYLGAKYLPYMGPDARRRVLRGLWKLVTRPPDDKCRANLAVNYRALRAVIDHSPLEALEQVRGEPVYFGNVQAEGAPWDLLIELLQYGAPLYAALPESVHTLVENYAATGLDAYAACVCLSGSVPQHLMAVVKELQEPERFVRPPDPWDLTWAKRKFTPSRFEQLVRCARDTGALPTAIDLGIALYATSTSFDEADVRFRTCVLPLLTLYSREQLASLLRGIEGNRETYDRRRAPGDHRLVAATVERELGAAPTSDEHPNFVTSLGT
;
A
#
# COMPACT_ATOMS: atom_id res chain seq x y z
N MET A 1 -7.15 19.50 -29.14
CA MET A 1 -8.28 19.42 -28.18
C MET A 1 -9.34 20.43 -28.60
N SER A 2 -10.64 20.18 -28.37
CA SER A 2 -11.68 21.21 -28.63
C SER A 2 -11.76 22.18 -27.44
N ALA A 3 -12.33 23.38 -27.65
CA ALA A 3 -12.54 24.33 -26.56
C ALA A 3 -13.44 23.73 -25.46
N LEU A 4 -14.44 22.93 -25.84
CA LEU A 4 -15.30 22.16 -24.94
C LEU A 4 -14.51 21.17 -24.08
N GLY A 5 -13.50 20.51 -24.65
CA GLY A 5 -12.64 19.59 -23.90
C GLY A 5 -11.83 20.30 -22.81
N LEU A 6 -11.31 21.50 -23.09
CA LEU A 6 -10.59 22.32 -22.10
C LEU A 6 -11.53 22.87 -21.02
N TYR A 7 -12.73 23.33 -21.40
CA TYR A 7 -13.74 23.80 -20.45
C TYR A 7 -14.18 22.72 -19.47
N ALA A 8 -14.30 21.47 -19.92
CA ALA A 8 -14.68 20.35 -19.06
C ALA A 8 -13.68 20.11 -17.92
N ARG A 9 -12.41 20.51 -18.10
CA ARG A 9 -11.37 20.39 -17.07
C ARG A 9 -11.37 21.54 -16.06
N ALA A 10 -12.20 22.57 -16.23
CA ALA A 10 -12.28 23.68 -15.28
C ALA A 10 -12.71 23.23 -13.87
N ASP A 11 -13.52 22.17 -13.78
CA ASP A 11 -13.95 21.56 -12.52
C ASP A 11 -12.80 20.83 -11.79
N GLU A 12 -11.72 20.49 -12.50
CA GLU A 12 -10.52 19.88 -11.91
C GLU A 12 -9.58 20.93 -11.26
N ILE A 13 -9.79 22.22 -11.52
CA ILE A 13 -8.95 23.30 -10.97
C ILE A 13 -9.13 23.34 -9.46
N HIS A 14 -8.01 23.30 -8.74
CA HIS A 14 -8.01 23.19 -7.28
C HIS A 14 -8.43 24.50 -6.59
N ASP A 15 -7.87 25.64 -7.01
CA ASP A 15 -8.13 26.94 -6.38
C ASP A 15 -9.30 27.67 -7.03
N ASP A 16 -10.26 28.12 -6.23
CA ASP A 16 -11.47 28.80 -6.71
C ASP A 16 -11.15 30.10 -7.45
N ARG A 17 -10.14 30.86 -7.02
CA ARG A 17 -9.70 32.11 -7.68
C ARG A 17 -9.13 31.81 -9.07
N THR A 18 -8.33 30.74 -9.17
CA THR A 18 -7.80 30.27 -10.45
C THR A 18 -8.91 29.82 -11.38
N ARG A 19 -9.99 29.22 -10.86
CA ARG A 19 -11.16 28.83 -11.66
C ARG A 19 -11.87 30.04 -12.28
N GLU A 20 -11.99 31.14 -11.53
CA GLU A 20 -12.52 32.41 -12.06
C GLU A 20 -11.63 32.98 -13.18
N TYR A 21 -10.31 32.98 -12.97
CA TYR A 21 -9.35 33.39 -14.00
C TYR A 21 -9.38 32.51 -15.24
N PHE A 22 -9.58 31.21 -15.05
CA PHE A 22 -9.66 30.25 -16.16
C PHE A 22 -10.89 30.50 -17.04
N ASP A 23 -12.02 30.93 -16.49
CA ASP A 23 -13.18 31.31 -17.29
C ASP A 23 -12.89 32.53 -18.19
N GLU A 24 -12.19 33.55 -17.66
CA GLU A 24 -11.70 34.68 -18.47
C GLU A 24 -10.78 34.22 -19.60
N LEU A 25 -9.80 33.37 -19.27
CA LEU A 25 -8.86 32.80 -20.24
C LEU A 25 -9.59 32.09 -21.39
N MET A 26 -10.59 31.28 -21.06
CA MET A 26 -11.32 30.47 -22.01
C MET A 26 -12.26 31.30 -22.90
N ARG A 27 -12.76 32.45 -22.42
CA ARG A 27 -13.46 33.44 -23.26
C ARG A 27 -12.53 34.02 -24.32
N CYS A 28 -11.30 34.40 -23.96
CA CYS A 28 -10.30 34.86 -24.92
C CYS A 28 -9.94 33.79 -25.95
N TYR A 29 -9.73 32.55 -25.49
CA TYR A 29 -9.41 31.43 -26.38
C TYR A 29 -10.54 31.14 -27.38
N SER A 30 -11.79 31.12 -26.89
CA SER A 30 -12.98 30.87 -27.72
C SER A 30 -13.21 31.97 -28.76
N ALA A 31 -12.84 33.22 -28.44
CA ALA A 31 -12.87 34.35 -29.36
C ALA A 31 -11.68 34.38 -30.34
N SER A 32 -10.88 33.31 -30.44
CA SER A 32 -9.65 33.23 -31.26
C SER A 32 -8.60 34.30 -30.93
N SER A 33 -8.64 34.86 -29.71
CA SER A 33 -7.70 35.88 -29.24
C SER A 33 -6.44 35.25 -28.64
N TYR A 34 -5.76 34.40 -29.42
CA TYR A 34 -4.70 33.51 -28.94
C TYR A 34 -3.51 34.23 -28.29
N ARG A 35 -3.13 35.40 -28.79
CA ARG A 35 -2.09 36.24 -28.17
C ARG A 35 -2.47 36.68 -26.76
N ALA A 36 -3.72 37.16 -26.58
CA ALA A 36 -4.23 37.56 -25.28
C ALA A 36 -4.35 36.34 -24.34
N THR A 37 -4.84 35.21 -24.86
CA THR A 37 -4.89 33.94 -24.13
C THR A 37 -3.52 33.55 -23.59
N THR A 38 -2.47 33.56 -24.40
CA THR A 38 -1.11 33.21 -23.95
C THR A 38 -0.57 34.18 -22.89
N VAL A 39 -0.85 35.47 -23.02
CA VAL A 39 -0.42 36.48 -22.03
C VAL A 39 -1.14 36.28 -20.70
N LEU A 40 -2.46 36.13 -20.71
CA LEU A 40 -3.28 35.89 -19.52
C LEU A 40 -2.91 34.56 -18.84
N LEU A 41 -2.72 33.50 -19.63
CA LEU A 41 -2.39 32.17 -19.10
C LEU A 41 -1.14 32.20 -18.23
N TRP A 42 -0.09 32.89 -18.68
CA TRP A 42 1.14 33.02 -17.89
C TRP A 42 0.90 33.77 -16.57
N SER A 43 0.14 34.87 -16.61
CA SER A 43 -0.22 35.61 -15.40
C SER A 43 -1.00 34.75 -14.40
N PHE A 44 -1.93 33.94 -14.89
CA PHE A 44 -2.72 33.04 -14.05
C PHE A 44 -1.91 31.87 -13.49
N VAL A 45 -0.95 31.33 -14.25
CA VAL A 45 0.04 30.36 -13.74
C VAL A 45 0.83 30.95 -12.58
N VAL A 46 1.38 32.16 -12.73
CA VAL A 46 2.16 32.82 -11.67
C VAL A 46 1.29 33.09 -10.44
N ALA A 47 0.06 33.57 -10.62
CA ALA A 47 -0.87 33.81 -9.53
C ALA A 47 -1.21 32.53 -8.75
N ASP A 48 -1.52 31.45 -9.46
CA ASP A 48 -1.85 30.16 -8.84
C ASP A 48 -0.66 29.58 -8.07
N LEU A 49 0.56 29.67 -8.62
CA LEU A 49 1.78 29.25 -7.90
C LEU A 49 1.97 30.04 -6.59
N LEU A 50 1.67 31.34 -6.59
CA LEU A 50 1.71 32.15 -5.37
C LEU A 50 0.63 31.75 -4.37
N PHE A 51 -0.60 31.47 -4.84
CA PHE A 51 -1.68 30.97 -3.99
C PHE A 51 -1.28 29.66 -3.31
N LYS A 52 -0.73 28.73 -4.09
CA LYS A 52 -0.27 27.44 -3.56
C LYS A 52 0.83 27.58 -2.52
N LEU A 53 1.82 28.43 -2.78
CA LEU A 53 2.87 28.69 -1.81
C LEU A 53 2.33 29.37 -0.55
N ALA A 54 1.36 30.28 -0.68
CA ALA A 54 0.74 30.95 0.46
C ALA A 54 -0.05 29.98 1.33
N ASP A 55 -0.82 29.09 0.71
CA ASP A 55 -1.54 28.02 1.40
C ASP A 55 -0.56 27.05 2.08
N ALA A 56 0.52 26.66 1.40
CA ALA A 56 1.57 25.81 1.97
C ALA A 56 2.27 26.47 3.17
N ALA A 57 2.62 27.75 3.06
CA ALA A 57 3.26 28.47 4.16
C ALA A 57 2.31 28.69 5.34
N GLY A 58 1.03 29.02 5.09
CA GLY A 58 0.08 29.37 6.14
C GLY A 58 -0.64 28.19 6.78
N VAL A 59 -1.16 27.27 5.97
CA VAL A 59 -1.97 26.12 6.43
C VAL A 59 -1.09 24.94 6.83
N HIS A 60 0.05 24.77 6.16
CA HIS A 60 0.93 23.62 6.34
C HIS A 60 2.25 23.94 7.07
N ASP A 61 2.46 25.20 7.47
CA ASP A 61 3.67 25.69 8.16
C ASP A 61 4.96 25.32 7.40
N ASP A 62 4.91 25.40 6.06
CA ASP A 62 6.01 25.01 5.19
C ASP A 62 7.06 26.13 5.08
N ALA A 63 8.18 25.95 5.79
CA ALA A 63 9.30 26.88 5.78
C ALA A 63 9.96 27.05 4.40
N THR A 64 9.91 26.04 3.52
CA THR A 64 10.44 26.15 2.15
C THR A 64 9.55 27.05 1.32
N ALA A 65 8.23 26.87 1.39
CA ALA A 65 7.26 27.72 0.71
C ALA A 65 7.33 29.16 1.20
N GLU A 66 7.42 29.36 2.53
CA GLU A 66 7.58 30.68 3.14
C GLU A 66 8.85 31.39 2.64
N ALA A 67 9.96 30.67 2.55
CA ALA A 67 11.21 31.22 2.02
C ALA A 67 11.12 31.59 0.54
N ILE A 68 10.49 30.77 -0.30
CA ILE A 68 10.28 31.09 -1.73
C ILE A 68 9.40 32.34 -1.88
N LEU A 69 8.32 32.45 -1.11
CA LEU A 69 7.44 33.63 -1.12
C LEU A 69 8.18 34.91 -0.72
N LYS A 70 8.98 34.85 0.35
CA LYS A 70 9.78 36.00 0.81
C LYS A 70 10.76 36.46 -0.27
N GLU A 71 11.44 35.51 -0.93
CA GLU A 71 12.37 35.83 -2.02
C GLU A 71 11.66 36.44 -3.24
N ALA A 72 10.53 35.87 -3.66
CA ALA A 72 9.74 36.38 -4.77
C ALA A 72 9.23 37.81 -4.48
N THR A 73 8.72 38.03 -3.27
CA THR A 73 8.25 39.35 -2.80
C THR A 73 9.39 40.38 -2.78
N ALA A 74 10.56 40.01 -2.26
CA ALA A 74 11.73 40.88 -2.22
C ALA A 74 12.20 41.28 -3.63
N ARG A 75 12.22 40.33 -4.57
CA ARG A 75 12.59 40.57 -5.98
C ARG A 75 11.59 41.49 -6.69
N GLN A 76 10.30 41.24 -6.51
CA GLN A 76 9.26 42.09 -7.07
C GLN A 76 9.36 43.53 -6.52
N ALA A 77 9.62 43.69 -5.22
CA ALA A 77 9.81 45.00 -4.60
C ALA A 77 11.07 45.72 -5.11
N ALA A 78 12.17 45.01 -5.36
CA ALA A 78 13.40 45.56 -5.90
C ALA A 78 13.25 46.04 -7.36
N HIS A 79 12.45 45.33 -8.17
CA HIS A 79 12.22 45.63 -9.58
C HIS A 79 10.73 45.62 -9.96
N PRO A 80 9.89 46.58 -9.51
CA PRO A 80 8.42 46.52 -9.65
C PRO A 80 7.90 46.53 -11.09
N ARG A 81 8.75 46.89 -12.05
CA ARG A 81 8.40 46.97 -13.49
C ARG A 81 8.98 45.81 -14.30
N SER A 82 9.81 44.96 -13.71
CA SER A 82 10.35 43.77 -14.38
C SER A 82 9.50 42.55 -14.08
N GLY A 83 9.26 41.72 -15.11
CA GLY A 83 8.66 40.39 -14.96
C GLY A 83 9.67 39.28 -14.70
N ASP A 84 10.96 39.58 -14.56
CA ASP A 84 12.01 38.55 -14.45
C ASP A 84 11.87 37.67 -13.19
N TRP A 85 11.27 38.23 -12.13
CA TRP A 85 11.01 37.50 -10.89
C TRP A 85 10.02 36.33 -11.09
N GLU A 86 9.15 36.41 -12.10
CA GLU A 86 8.14 35.38 -12.41
C GLU A 86 8.81 34.06 -12.82
N LEU A 87 9.85 34.13 -13.66
CA LEU A 87 10.60 32.95 -14.07
C LEU A 87 11.44 32.39 -12.92
N GLN A 88 12.05 33.28 -12.13
CA GLN A 88 12.84 32.87 -10.95
C GLN A 88 11.98 32.21 -9.88
N LEU A 89 10.70 32.60 -9.75
CA LEU A 89 9.73 31.90 -8.91
C LEU A 89 9.55 30.46 -9.40
N VAL A 90 9.32 30.26 -10.70
CA VAL A 90 9.15 28.93 -11.31
C VAL A 90 10.41 28.08 -11.14
N GLU A 91 11.59 28.65 -11.33
CA GLU A 91 12.89 27.98 -11.08
C GLU A 91 13.06 27.58 -9.61
N ALA A 92 12.70 28.47 -8.67
CA ALA A 92 12.78 28.18 -7.24
C ALA A 92 11.81 27.06 -6.84
N ILE A 93 10.59 27.07 -7.38
CA ILE A 93 9.59 26.02 -7.15
C ILE A 93 10.10 24.68 -7.69
N HIS A 94 10.56 24.63 -8.93
CA HIS A 94 11.13 23.40 -9.50
C HIS A 94 12.33 22.87 -8.71
N ALA A 95 13.25 23.74 -8.29
CA ALA A 95 14.46 23.33 -7.59
C ALA A 95 14.24 22.89 -6.12
N ARG A 96 13.23 23.46 -5.46
CA ARG A 96 13.07 23.35 -3.99
C ARG A 96 11.78 22.66 -3.56
N THR A 97 10.86 22.39 -4.48
CA THR A 97 9.57 21.72 -4.21
C THR A 97 9.42 20.50 -5.11
N GLU A 98 8.30 19.80 -4.99
CA GLU A 98 7.94 18.65 -5.83
C GLU A 98 6.69 18.95 -6.68
N LEU A 99 6.32 20.24 -6.76
CA LEU A 99 5.13 20.70 -7.46
C LEU A 99 5.29 20.58 -8.98
N LEU A 100 6.51 20.76 -9.48
CA LEU A 100 6.85 20.71 -10.90
C LEU A 100 7.94 19.66 -11.12
N ASP A 101 7.70 18.71 -12.01
CA ASP A 101 8.75 17.86 -12.55
C ASP A 101 9.55 18.59 -13.65
N ASP A 102 10.61 17.94 -14.16
CA ASP A 102 11.48 18.52 -15.20
C ASP A 102 10.71 18.86 -16.49
N ALA A 103 9.76 18.03 -16.90
CA ALA A 103 9.01 18.24 -18.13
C ALA A 103 8.01 19.40 -17.97
N GLU A 104 7.30 19.43 -16.85
CA GLU A 104 6.37 20.49 -16.46
C GLU A 104 7.09 21.84 -16.33
N PHE A 105 8.27 21.86 -15.70
CA PHE A 105 9.12 23.03 -15.64
C PHE A 105 9.46 23.54 -17.05
N GLN A 106 9.88 22.66 -17.97
CA GLN A 106 10.18 23.06 -19.35
C GLN A 106 8.94 23.55 -20.11
N HIS A 107 7.76 22.99 -19.85
CA HIS A 107 6.51 23.51 -20.41
C HIS A 107 6.23 24.94 -19.94
N LEU A 108 6.42 25.24 -18.65
CA LEU A 108 6.22 26.60 -18.12
C LEU A 108 7.25 27.59 -18.65
N VAL A 109 8.53 27.19 -18.76
CA VAL A 109 9.58 28.00 -19.41
C VAL A 109 9.21 28.29 -20.87
N THR A 110 8.61 27.34 -21.57
CA THR A 110 8.18 27.52 -22.97
C THR A 110 6.99 28.48 -23.06
N LEU A 111 6.01 28.35 -22.17
CA LEU A 111 4.90 29.30 -22.04
C LEU A 111 5.39 30.73 -21.78
N GLN A 112 6.36 30.91 -20.87
CA GLN A 112 6.95 32.22 -20.59
C GLN A 112 7.59 32.85 -21.83
N LYS A 113 8.31 32.05 -22.64
CA LYS A 113 8.90 32.51 -23.90
C LYS A 113 7.82 32.95 -24.89
N TYR A 114 6.74 32.17 -25.03
CA TYR A 114 5.61 32.58 -25.87
C TYR A 114 4.95 33.86 -25.37
N ARG A 115 4.75 34.01 -24.05
CA ARG A 115 4.23 35.25 -23.47
C ARG A 115 5.12 36.44 -23.80
N HIS A 116 6.44 36.30 -23.72
CA HIS A 116 7.38 37.37 -24.08
C HIS A 116 7.21 37.79 -25.55
N LEU A 117 7.16 36.83 -26.48
CA LEU A 117 6.95 37.07 -27.90
C LEU A 117 5.57 37.69 -28.23
N CYS A 118 4.54 37.35 -27.44
CA CYS A 118 3.18 37.87 -27.58
C CYS A 118 3.03 39.31 -27.04
N ALA A 119 3.81 39.67 -26.01
CA ALA A 119 3.69 40.95 -25.33
C ALA A 119 4.65 42.02 -25.88
N HIS A 120 5.77 41.61 -26.48
CA HIS A 120 6.81 42.53 -26.94
C HIS A 120 7.12 42.33 -28.43
N PRO A 121 7.19 43.42 -29.22
CA PRO A 121 7.50 43.34 -30.64
C PRO A 121 8.95 42.93 -30.86
N VAL A 122 9.17 42.00 -31.78
CA VAL A 122 10.52 41.54 -32.12
C VAL A 122 11.12 42.51 -33.16
N VAL A 123 12.16 43.26 -32.74
CA VAL A 123 12.80 44.29 -33.58
C VAL A 123 13.33 43.72 -34.89
N SER A 124 13.85 42.48 -34.87
CA SER A 124 14.36 41.79 -36.05
C SER A 124 13.28 41.29 -37.02
N SER A 125 12.00 41.31 -36.62
CA SER A 125 10.85 40.86 -37.44
C SER A 125 9.96 42.03 -37.88
N GLY A 126 10.52 43.23 -38.01
CA GLY A 126 9.77 44.42 -38.42
C GLY A 126 8.80 44.97 -37.35
N GLY A 127 9.00 44.59 -36.08
CA GLY A 127 8.19 45.08 -34.96
C GLY A 127 6.79 44.45 -34.84
N VAL A 128 6.53 43.34 -35.54
CA VAL A 128 5.28 42.60 -35.43
C VAL A 128 5.28 41.74 -34.17
N LEU A 129 4.12 41.62 -33.52
CA LEU A 129 3.90 40.72 -32.39
C LEU A 129 3.70 39.29 -32.89
N TYR A 130 4.27 38.32 -32.17
CA TYR A 130 4.01 36.91 -32.45
C TYR A 130 2.54 36.56 -32.19
N GLN A 131 1.97 35.75 -33.07
CA GLN A 131 0.62 35.21 -32.93
C GLN A 131 0.72 33.68 -32.86
N PRO A 132 0.44 33.06 -31.70
CA PRO A 132 0.40 31.61 -31.59
C PRO A 132 -0.77 31.03 -32.37
N SER A 133 -0.62 29.79 -32.84
CA SER A 133 -1.74 29.06 -33.44
C SER A 133 -2.73 28.62 -32.37
N ARG A 134 -3.93 28.23 -32.80
CA ARG A 134 -4.95 27.65 -31.93
C ARG A 134 -4.42 26.43 -31.17
N GLU A 135 -3.64 25.60 -31.85
CA GLU A 135 -3.06 24.37 -31.33
C GLU A 135 -1.98 24.68 -30.29
N THR A 136 -1.10 25.65 -30.56
CA THR A 136 -0.09 26.11 -29.60
C THR A 136 -0.74 26.65 -28.34
N SER A 137 -1.74 27.52 -28.46
CA SER A 137 -2.46 28.04 -27.29
C SER A 137 -3.20 26.93 -26.54
N SER A 138 -3.87 26.01 -27.24
CA SER A 138 -4.53 24.86 -26.59
C SER A 138 -3.54 23.97 -25.83
N ALA A 139 -2.36 23.72 -26.40
CA ALA A 139 -1.32 22.91 -25.76
C ALA A 139 -0.77 23.59 -24.51
N CYS A 140 -0.55 24.91 -24.56
CA CYS A 140 -0.12 25.68 -23.40
C CYS A 140 -1.15 25.64 -22.26
N ILE A 141 -2.45 25.80 -22.59
CA ILE A 141 -3.54 25.71 -21.59
C ILE A 141 -3.53 24.34 -20.92
N GLU A 142 -3.45 23.28 -21.72
CA GLU A 142 -3.45 21.91 -21.21
C GLU A 142 -2.23 21.63 -20.32
N GLN A 143 -1.05 22.10 -20.74
CA GLN A 143 0.17 21.97 -19.95
C GLN A 143 0.08 22.73 -18.63
N ALA A 144 -0.49 23.95 -18.61
CA ALA A 144 -0.68 24.73 -17.39
C ALA A 144 -1.73 24.10 -16.45
N LEU A 145 -2.82 23.56 -17.00
CA LEU A 145 -3.81 22.79 -16.23
C LEU A 145 -3.11 21.65 -15.49
N SER A 146 -2.42 20.78 -16.23
CA SER A 146 -1.79 19.58 -15.68
C SER A 146 -0.62 19.89 -14.75
N ALA A 147 0.23 20.88 -15.10
CA ALA A 147 1.41 21.21 -14.31
C ALA A 147 1.09 21.99 -13.03
N VAL A 148 0.04 22.82 -13.05
CA VAL A 148 -0.21 23.80 -11.99
C VAL A 148 -1.64 23.74 -11.49
N PHE A 149 -2.64 24.05 -12.30
CA PHE A 149 -3.99 24.39 -11.79
C PHE A 149 -4.72 23.25 -11.09
N VAL A 150 -4.54 22.00 -11.54
CA VAL A 150 -5.23 20.83 -10.94
C VAL A 150 -4.50 20.27 -9.71
N LYS A 151 -3.25 20.69 -9.47
CA LYS A 151 -2.46 20.17 -8.35
C LYS A 151 -2.86 20.86 -7.04
N PRO A 152 -2.83 20.16 -5.90
CA PRO A 152 -3.00 20.79 -4.58
C PRO A 152 -1.72 21.51 -4.13
N PRO A 153 -1.80 22.41 -3.12
CA PRO A 153 -0.64 23.10 -2.54
C PRO A 153 0.32 22.19 -1.77
N LEU A 154 0.01 20.90 -1.60
CA LEU A 154 0.74 19.95 -0.75
C LEU A 154 2.08 19.42 -1.29
N LEU A 155 2.47 19.74 -2.53
CA LEU A 155 3.63 19.14 -3.21
C LEU A 155 4.93 19.92 -2.98
N THR A 156 5.31 20.11 -1.73
CA THR A 156 6.61 20.67 -1.37
C THR A 156 7.63 19.55 -1.09
N ARG A 157 8.92 19.89 -0.94
CA ARG A 157 9.96 18.88 -0.61
C ARG A 157 9.64 18.08 0.67
N GLY A 158 8.77 18.60 1.54
CA GLY A 158 8.26 17.95 2.75
C GLY A 158 7.01 17.07 2.54
N VAL A 159 6.60 16.73 1.30
CA VAL A 159 5.37 15.95 1.06
C VAL A 159 5.33 14.63 1.85
N PHE A 160 6.49 13.99 2.02
CA PHE A 160 6.59 12.79 2.84
C PHE A 160 6.35 13.09 4.32
N ASP A 161 6.93 14.16 4.86
CA ASP A 161 6.75 14.57 6.26
C ASP A 161 5.29 14.99 6.52
N HIS A 162 4.65 15.72 5.60
CA HIS A 162 3.23 16.05 5.67
C HIS A 162 2.34 14.80 5.61
N LEU A 163 2.67 13.84 4.74
CA LEU A 163 1.97 12.56 4.68
C LEU A 163 2.07 11.85 6.03
N LEU A 164 3.24 11.84 6.68
CA LEU A 164 3.40 11.21 8.00
C LEU A 164 2.61 11.93 9.10
N ILE A 165 2.63 13.26 9.12
CA ILE A 165 1.84 14.07 10.08
C ILE A 165 0.34 13.76 9.92
N ASP A 166 -0.13 13.68 8.68
CA ASP A 166 -1.53 13.38 8.39
C ASP A 166 -1.92 11.95 8.76
N LEU A 167 -1.05 10.96 8.50
CA LEU A 167 -1.27 9.58 8.88
C LEU A 167 -1.29 9.41 10.40
N GLU A 168 -0.40 10.09 11.12
CA GLU A 168 -0.38 10.12 12.58
C GLU A 168 -1.69 10.72 13.13
N ALA A 169 -2.05 11.91 12.66
CA ALA A 169 -3.25 12.63 13.13
C ALA A 169 -4.57 11.91 12.80
N LYS A 170 -4.61 11.11 11.72
CA LYS A 170 -5.80 10.39 11.25
C LYS A 170 -5.72 8.88 11.49
N SER A 171 -4.77 8.41 12.29
CA SER A 171 -4.51 6.98 12.50
C SER A 171 -5.75 6.21 12.99
N GLU A 172 -6.56 6.81 13.87
CA GLU A 172 -7.83 6.23 14.36
C GLU A 172 -8.93 6.20 13.28
N LEU A 173 -8.92 7.17 12.36
CA LEU A 173 -9.88 7.28 11.26
C LEU A 173 -9.51 6.40 10.07
N LEU A 174 -8.30 5.83 10.08
CA LEU A 174 -7.73 4.99 9.02
C LEU A 174 -7.41 3.58 9.57
N PRO A 175 -8.44 2.79 9.94
CA PRO A 175 -8.26 1.54 10.68
C PRO A 175 -7.65 0.40 9.85
N ASP A 176 -7.74 0.47 8.52
CA ASP A 176 -7.33 -0.62 7.62
C ASP A 176 -6.61 -0.12 6.35
N VAL A 177 -6.00 -1.05 5.61
CA VAL A 177 -5.24 -0.74 4.39
C VAL A 177 -6.11 -0.09 3.32
N ALA A 178 -7.39 -0.47 3.20
CA ALA A 178 -8.29 0.06 2.18
C ALA A 178 -8.66 1.53 2.45
N SER A 179 -8.87 1.90 3.71
CA SER A 179 -9.11 3.28 4.14
C SER A 179 -7.89 4.16 3.90
N VAL A 180 -6.69 3.67 4.23
CA VAL A 180 -5.42 4.37 3.95
C VAL A 180 -5.21 4.52 2.44
N ALA A 181 -5.42 3.47 1.66
CA ALA A 181 -5.29 3.51 0.21
C ALA A 181 -6.22 4.54 -0.44
N ARG A 182 -7.48 4.62 0.01
CA ARG A 182 -8.43 5.64 -0.47
C ARG A 182 -7.99 7.05 -0.11
N TYR A 183 -7.50 7.26 1.11
CA TYR A 183 -7.00 8.56 1.56
C TYR A 183 -5.78 9.01 0.75
N LEU A 184 -4.76 8.15 0.65
CA LEU A 184 -3.54 8.45 -0.10
C LEU A 184 -3.83 8.61 -1.60
N GLY A 185 -4.69 7.76 -2.16
CA GLY A 185 -5.12 7.80 -3.56
C GLY A 185 -5.96 9.01 -3.93
N ALA A 186 -6.63 9.66 -2.98
CA ALA A 186 -7.38 10.89 -3.24
C ALA A 186 -6.51 12.16 -3.04
N LYS A 187 -5.66 12.17 -2.01
CA LYS A 187 -4.96 13.38 -1.56
C LYS A 187 -3.53 13.53 -2.05
N TYR A 188 -2.81 12.42 -2.26
CA TYR A 188 -1.36 12.42 -2.48
C TYR A 188 -0.96 11.80 -3.81
N LEU A 189 -1.23 10.50 -3.98
CA LEU A 189 -0.63 9.67 -5.04
C LEU A 189 -0.89 10.20 -6.47
N PRO A 190 -2.07 10.70 -6.85
CA PRO A 190 -2.33 11.20 -8.21
C PRO A 190 -1.46 12.38 -8.61
N TYR A 191 -1.02 13.18 -7.64
CA TYR A 191 -0.30 14.42 -7.88
C TYR A 191 1.22 14.28 -7.67
N MET A 192 1.67 13.15 -7.14
CA MET A 192 3.09 12.87 -6.94
C MET A 192 3.75 12.44 -8.25
N GLY A 193 4.83 13.12 -8.64
CA GLY A 193 5.72 12.63 -9.70
C GLY A 193 6.46 11.35 -9.31
N PRO A 194 7.12 10.66 -10.26
CA PRO A 194 7.84 9.40 -10.01
C PRO A 194 8.87 9.49 -8.87
N ASP A 195 9.64 10.58 -8.80
CA ASP A 195 10.63 10.78 -7.73
C ASP A 195 9.99 10.92 -6.34
N ALA A 196 8.85 11.60 -6.25
CA ALA A 196 8.09 11.73 -5.01
C ALA A 196 7.55 10.38 -4.55
N ARG A 197 6.96 9.60 -5.45
CA ARG A 197 6.49 8.24 -5.13
C ARG A 197 7.65 7.34 -4.68
N ARG A 198 8.80 7.41 -5.37
CA ARG A 198 10.02 6.68 -4.98
C ARG A 198 10.50 7.04 -3.58
N ARG A 199 10.51 8.33 -3.22
CA ARG A 199 10.89 8.79 -1.88
C ARG A 199 9.90 8.34 -0.81
N VAL A 200 8.60 8.38 -1.09
CA VAL A 200 7.55 7.91 -0.17
C VAL A 200 7.70 6.41 0.09
N LEU A 201 7.85 5.59 -0.96
CA LEU A 201 8.08 4.14 -0.81
C LEU A 201 9.34 3.86 0.02
N ARG A 202 10.45 4.51 -0.35
CA ARG A 202 11.74 4.41 0.35
C ARG A 202 11.62 4.80 1.83
N GLY A 203 10.93 5.90 2.12
CA GLY A 203 10.67 6.41 3.46
C GLY A 203 9.82 5.45 4.30
N LEU A 204 8.66 5.05 3.80
CA LEU A 204 7.76 4.11 4.49
C LEU A 204 8.42 2.75 4.73
N TRP A 205 9.19 2.24 3.76
CA TRP A 205 9.98 1.01 3.93
C TRP A 205 10.93 1.12 5.11
N LYS A 206 11.67 2.24 5.24
CA LYS A 206 12.56 2.50 6.38
C LYS A 206 11.78 2.53 7.69
N LEU A 207 10.64 3.22 7.76
CA LEU A 207 9.85 3.32 8.99
C LEU A 207 9.34 1.96 9.48
N VAL A 208 9.01 1.05 8.57
CA VAL A 208 8.55 -0.31 8.91
C VAL A 208 9.70 -1.25 9.23
N THR A 209 10.79 -1.22 8.45
CA THR A 209 11.88 -2.22 8.55
C THR A 209 13.02 -1.83 9.49
N ARG A 210 13.09 -0.56 9.90
CA ARG A 210 14.11 -0.02 10.80
C ARG A 210 13.58 1.27 11.46
N PRO A 211 12.53 1.16 12.30
CA PRO A 211 11.92 2.32 12.95
C PRO A 211 12.96 3.07 13.81
N PRO A 212 13.23 4.36 13.51
CA PRO A 212 14.37 5.08 14.11
C PRO A 212 14.15 5.52 15.56
N ASP A 213 12.90 5.68 15.99
CA ASP A 213 12.53 6.25 17.28
C ASP A 213 11.17 5.71 17.79
N ASP A 214 10.80 6.09 19.02
CA ASP A 214 9.57 5.65 19.67
C ASP A 214 8.32 6.24 19.02
N LYS A 215 8.41 7.44 18.42
CA LYS A 215 7.32 8.05 17.67
C LYS A 215 6.97 7.21 16.45
N CYS A 216 7.97 6.74 15.72
CA CYS A 216 7.81 5.82 14.60
C CYS A 216 7.20 4.49 15.06
N ARG A 217 7.63 3.95 16.20
CA ARG A 217 7.08 2.72 16.78
C ARG A 217 5.60 2.87 17.14
N ALA A 218 5.21 4.00 17.74
CA ALA A 218 3.81 4.31 18.05
C ALA A 218 2.93 4.38 16.80
N ASN A 219 3.49 4.84 15.67
CA ASN A 219 2.80 4.97 14.39
C ASN A 219 3.06 3.79 13.41
N LEU A 220 3.67 2.69 13.89
CA LEU A 220 4.11 1.59 13.03
C LEU A 220 2.97 0.97 12.22
N ALA A 221 1.81 0.77 12.84
CA ALA A 221 0.65 0.16 12.18
C ALA A 221 0.13 1.00 11.00
N VAL A 222 0.01 2.32 11.16
CA VAL A 222 -0.44 3.20 10.07
C VAL A 222 0.62 3.35 8.98
N ASN A 223 1.90 3.40 9.37
CA ASN A 223 3.03 3.41 8.42
C ASN A 223 3.08 2.13 7.58
N TYR A 224 2.83 0.96 8.19
CA TYR A 224 2.72 -0.31 7.47
C TYR A 224 1.55 -0.31 6.48
N ARG A 225 0.36 0.14 6.90
CA ARG A 225 -0.81 0.22 6.01
C ARG A 225 -0.54 1.17 4.83
N ALA A 226 0.14 2.29 5.08
CA ALA A 226 0.54 3.22 4.04
C ALA A 226 1.58 2.59 3.09
N LEU A 227 2.58 1.88 3.61
CA LEU A 227 3.57 1.16 2.79
C LEU A 227 2.87 0.18 1.85
N ARG A 228 1.96 -0.64 2.38
CA ARG A 228 1.18 -1.59 1.60
C ARG A 228 0.32 -0.90 0.55
N ALA A 229 -0.40 0.16 0.93
CA ALA A 229 -1.22 0.94 0.00
C ALA A 229 -0.41 1.55 -1.15
N VAL A 230 0.80 2.05 -0.89
CA VAL A 230 1.69 2.60 -1.92
C VAL A 230 2.18 1.52 -2.88
N ILE A 231 2.53 0.34 -2.36
CA ILE A 231 2.93 -0.82 -3.19
C ILE A 231 1.75 -1.28 -4.05
N ASP A 232 0.56 -1.39 -3.48
CA ASP A 232 -0.64 -1.86 -4.17
C ASP A 232 -1.13 -0.88 -5.26
N HIS A 233 -0.87 0.43 -5.09
CA HIS A 233 -1.23 1.45 -6.08
C HIS A 233 -0.39 1.35 -7.37
N SER A 234 0.92 1.09 -7.23
CA SER A 234 1.87 1.00 -8.35
C SER A 234 2.83 -0.18 -8.20
N PRO A 235 2.35 -1.44 -8.33
CA PRO A 235 3.15 -2.62 -7.98
C PRO A 235 4.40 -2.77 -8.85
N LEU A 236 4.31 -2.51 -10.17
CA LEU A 236 5.47 -2.61 -11.06
C LEU A 236 6.56 -1.57 -10.72
N GLU A 237 6.17 -0.31 -10.49
CA GLU A 237 7.09 0.77 -10.10
C GLU A 237 7.77 0.44 -8.76
N ALA A 238 7.02 -0.09 -7.79
CA ALA A 238 7.56 -0.52 -6.51
C ALA A 238 8.59 -1.66 -6.66
N LEU A 239 8.28 -2.68 -7.47
CA LEU A 239 9.20 -3.80 -7.73
C LEU A 239 10.48 -3.35 -8.44
N GLU A 240 10.36 -2.47 -9.44
CA GLU A 240 11.50 -1.90 -10.15
C GLU A 240 12.40 -1.12 -9.19
N GLN A 241 11.82 -0.31 -8.31
CA GLN A 241 12.60 0.44 -7.32
C GLN A 241 13.31 -0.49 -6.33
N VAL A 242 12.62 -1.50 -5.79
CA VAL A 242 13.21 -2.46 -4.85
C VAL A 242 14.40 -3.20 -5.48
N ARG A 243 14.27 -3.62 -6.74
CA ARG A 243 15.38 -4.25 -7.50
C ARG A 243 16.52 -3.28 -7.81
N GLY A 244 16.20 -2.01 -8.07
CA GLY A 244 17.18 -0.98 -8.40
C GLY A 244 18.04 -0.53 -7.21
N GLU A 245 17.58 -0.77 -5.97
CA GLU A 245 18.24 -0.27 -4.76
C GLU A 245 18.49 -1.36 -3.68
N PRO A 246 19.17 -2.48 -4.02
CA PRO A 246 19.26 -3.65 -3.15
C PRO A 246 19.96 -3.35 -1.80
N VAL A 247 20.95 -2.46 -1.77
CA VAL A 247 21.62 -2.05 -0.53
C VAL A 247 20.65 -1.34 0.43
N TYR A 248 19.71 -0.55 -0.11
CA TYR A 248 18.77 0.19 0.72
C TYR A 248 17.65 -0.71 1.27
N PHE A 249 16.99 -1.45 0.38
CA PHE A 249 15.87 -2.33 0.74
C PHE A 249 16.35 -3.59 1.47
N GLY A 250 17.62 -3.97 1.30
CA GLY A 250 18.25 -5.07 2.02
C GLY A 250 18.69 -4.75 3.46
N ASN A 251 18.77 -3.47 3.83
CA ASN A 251 19.14 -3.06 5.18
C ASN A 251 17.93 -3.11 6.13
N VAL A 252 17.56 -4.33 6.51
CA VAL A 252 16.49 -4.65 7.45
C VAL A 252 17.06 -4.80 8.86
N GLN A 253 16.49 -4.09 9.83
CA GLN A 253 16.83 -4.16 11.26
C GLN A 253 15.56 -4.38 12.10
N ALA A 254 14.56 -5.01 11.49
CA ALA A 254 13.26 -5.21 12.08
C ALA A 254 13.32 -6.33 13.12
N GLU A 255 12.79 -6.07 14.30
CA GLU A 255 12.68 -7.03 15.40
C GLU A 255 11.29 -6.90 16.04
N GLY A 256 10.74 -8.00 16.57
CA GLY A 256 9.39 -8.00 17.16
C GLY A 256 8.31 -7.55 16.16
N ALA A 257 7.44 -6.62 16.55
CA ALA A 257 6.32 -6.17 15.73
C ALA A 257 6.71 -5.66 14.32
N PRO A 258 7.78 -4.83 14.14
CA PRO A 258 8.35 -4.54 12.83
C PRO A 258 8.63 -5.76 11.95
N TRP A 259 9.19 -6.82 12.53
CA TRP A 259 9.50 -8.04 11.80
C TRP A 259 8.22 -8.78 11.41
N ASP A 260 7.26 -8.89 12.32
CA ASP A 260 5.97 -9.54 12.05
C ASP A 260 5.23 -8.85 10.90
N LEU A 261 5.25 -7.51 10.84
CA LEU A 261 4.66 -6.73 9.75
C LEU A 261 5.43 -6.87 8.43
N LEU A 262 6.76 -6.99 8.48
CA LEU A 262 7.55 -7.28 7.28
C LEU A 262 7.19 -8.67 6.72
N ILE A 263 7.12 -9.69 7.57
CA ILE A 263 6.69 -11.02 7.15
C ILE A 263 5.27 -10.97 6.57
N GLU A 264 4.34 -10.26 7.22
CA GLU A 264 3.00 -10.05 6.68
C GLU A 264 3.02 -9.36 5.31
N LEU A 265 3.84 -8.32 5.10
CA LEU A 265 3.99 -7.66 3.81
C LEU A 265 4.41 -8.64 2.71
N LEU A 266 5.39 -9.50 3.01
CA LEU A 266 5.96 -10.44 2.06
C LEU A 266 5.00 -11.58 1.69
N GLN A 267 4.06 -11.94 2.58
CA GLN A 267 3.04 -12.95 2.32
C GLN A 267 2.12 -12.59 1.14
N TYR A 268 1.78 -11.32 0.98
CA TYR A 268 0.85 -10.85 -0.06
C TYR A 268 1.53 -10.54 -1.40
N GLY A 269 2.87 -10.59 -1.46
CA GLY A 269 3.63 -10.18 -2.63
C GLY A 269 4.80 -11.11 -2.94
N ALA A 270 4.52 -12.31 -3.46
CA ALA A 270 5.59 -13.19 -3.99
C ALA A 270 6.55 -12.45 -4.95
N PRO A 271 6.08 -11.55 -5.85
CA PRO A 271 6.98 -10.72 -6.65
C PRO A 271 7.85 -9.76 -5.83
N LEU A 272 7.35 -9.23 -4.71
CA LEU A 272 8.08 -8.33 -3.82
C LEU A 272 9.19 -9.08 -3.09
N TYR A 273 8.90 -10.27 -2.56
CA TYR A 273 9.94 -11.12 -1.96
C TYR A 273 11.02 -11.47 -2.99
N ALA A 274 10.63 -11.87 -4.19
CA ALA A 274 11.57 -12.17 -5.27
C ALA A 274 12.41 -10.97 -5.75
N ALA A 275 11.92 -9.74 -5.54
CA ALA A 275 12.63 -8.51 -5.87
C ALA A 275 13.71 -8.12 -4.82
N LEU A 276 13.59 -8.63 -3.59
CA LEU A 276 14.52 -8.32 -2.50
C LEU A 276 15.86 -9.05 -2.67
N PRO A 277 16.96 -8.51 -2.12
CA PRO A 277 18.28 -9.13 -2.21
C PRO A 277 18.40 -10.39 -1.34
N GLU A 278 19.39 -11.24 -1.65
CA GLU A 278 19.71 -12.48 -0.94
C GLU A 278 19.93 -12.29 0.57
N SER A 279 20.40 -11.11 0.98
CA SER A 279 20.54 -10.76 2.40
C SER A 279 19.21 -10.82 3.15
N VAL A 280 18.10 -10.41 2.52
CA VAL A 280 16.77 -10.49 3.12
C VAL A 280 16.21 -11.91 3.02
N HIS A 281 16.46 -12.61 1.91
CA HIS A 281 16.06 -14.01 1.77
C HIS A 281 16.65 -14.86 2.89
N THR A 282 17.94 -14.68 3.17
CA THR A 282 18.64 -15.34 4.28
C THR A 282 17.98 -15.05 5.63
N LEU A 283 17.56 -13.80 5.89
CA LEU A 283 16.86 -13.46 7.15
C LEU A 283 15.51 -14.16 7.26
N VAL A 284 14.72 -14.20 6.18
CA VAL A 284 13.41 -14.86 6.14
C VAL A 284 13.55 -16.37 6.29
N GLU A 285 14.53 -16.98 5.62
CA GLU A 285 14.84 -18.41 5.72
C GLU A 285 15.29 -18.80 7.14
N ASN A 286 16.17 -17.99 7.75
CA ASN A 286 16.61 -18.21 9.13
C ASN A 286 15.45 -18.09 10.11
N TYR A 287 14.57 -17.09 9.94
CA TYR A 287 13.36 -16.96 10.75
C TYR A 287 12.44 -18.18 10.58
N ALA A 288 12.20 -18.61 9.34
CA ALA A 288 11.39 -19.78 9.05
C ALA A 288 11.96 -21.06 9.68
N ALA A 289 13.28 -21.20 9.78
CA ALA A 289 13.94 -22.34 10.42
C ALA A 289 13.79 -22.38 11.96
N THR A 290 13.28 -21.31 12.59
CA THR A 290 13.12 -21.27 14.06
C THR A 290 12.01 -22.18 14.56
N GLY A 291 10.99 -22.47 13.74
CA GLY A 291 9.91 -23.36 14.10
C GLY A 291 8.75 -23.34 13.10
N LEU A 292 7.80 -24.24 13.28
CA LEU A 292 6.66 -24.46 12.40
C LEU A 292 5.76 -23.22 12.29
N ASP A 293 5.49 -22.50 13.38
CA ASP A 293 4.69 -21.27 13.33
C ASP A 293 5.36 -20.19 12.47
N ALA A 294 6.67 -20.01 12.63
CA ALA A 294 7.47 -19.06 11.86
C ALA A 294 7.59 -19.50 10.39
N TYR A 295 7.79 -20.78 10.12
CA TYR A 295 7.78 -21.32 8.77
C TYR A 295 6.44 -21.07 8.08
N ALA A 296 5.33 -21.35 8.77
CA ALA A 296 3.98 -21.13 8.26
C ALA A 296 3.66 -19.64 8.03
N ALA A 297 4.35 -18.73 8.73
CA ALA A 297 4.29 -17.30 8.45
C ALA A 297 4.88 -16.93 7.09
N CYS A 298 5.89 -17.67 6.64
CA CYS A 298 6.70 -17.29 5.50
C CYS A 298 6.14 -17.86 4.19
N VAL A 299 4.89 -17.48 3.86
CA VAL A 299 4.22 -17.91 2.62
C VAL A 299 5.01 -17.57 1.36
N CYS A 300 5.80 -16.48 1.43
CA CYS A 300 6.71 -16.05 0.38
C CYS A 300 7.80 -17.08 0.01
N LEU A 301 8.08 -18.08 0.86
CA LEU A 301 9.01 -19.18 0.57
C LEU A 301 8.45 -20.22 -0.41
N SER A 302 7.21 -20.06 -0.86
CA SER A 302 6.55 -20.96 -1.81
C SER A 302 6.00 -20.18 -3.00
N GLY A 303 5.77 -20.87 -4.12
CA GLY A 303 5.29 -20.23 -5.35
C GLY A 303 3.86 -19.67 -5.26
N SER A 304 3.07 -20.10 -4.28
CA SER A 304 1.70 -19.63 -4.06
C SER A 304 1.19 -19.99 -2.65
N VAL A 305 0.11 -19.32 -2.21
CA VAL A 305 -0.56 -19.62 -0.93
C VAL A 305 -1.00 -21.09 -0.83
N PRO A 306 -1.73 -21.70 -1.81
CA PRO A 306 -2.08 -23.12 -1.72
C PRO A 306 -0.86 -24.04 -1.58
N GLN A 307 0.19 -23.82 -2.37
CA GLN A 307 1.40 -24.63 -2.31
C GLN A 307 2.08 -24.54 -0.94
N HIS A 308 2.13 -23.35 -0.35
CA HIS A 308 2.68 -23.18 0.99
C HIS A 308 1.86 -23.91 2.05
N LEU A 309 0.53 -23.75 2.03
CA LEU A 309 -0.36 -24.42 2.97
C LEU A 309 -0.22 -25.94 2.87
N MET A 310 -0.15 -26.50 1.66
CA MET A 310 0.13 -27.92 1.44
C MET A 310 1.48 -28.35 2.02
N ALA A 311 2.53 -27.53 1.86
CA ALA A 311 3.84 -27.81 2.43
C ALA A 311 3.81 -27.81 3.97
N VAL A 312 3.06 -26.90 4.59
CA VAL A 312 2.85 -26.86 6.05
C VAL A 312 2.05 -28.07 6.52
N VAL A 313 1.01 -28.48 5.78
CA VAL A 313 0.25 -29.72 6.06
C VAL A 313 1.16 -30.94 6.00
N LYS A 314 1.99 -31.04 4.96
CA LYS A 314 2.95 -32.14 4.83
C LYS A 314 3.91 -32.15 6.02
N GLU A 315 4.49 -31.02 6.39
CA GLU A 315 5.41 -30.91 7.53
C GLU A 315 4.74 -31.26 8.88
N LEU A 316 3.42 -31.04 9.01
CA LEU A 316 2.67 -31.45 10.19
C LEU A 316 2.51 -32.97 10.29
N GLN A 317 2.14 -33.61 9.17
CA GLN A 317 1.81 -35.03 9.08
C GLN A 317 3.06 -35.92 8.97
N GLU A 318 4.01 -35.50 8.16
CA GLU A 318 5.26 -36.18 7.81
C GLU A 318 6.44 -35.22 8.08
N PRO A 319 6.81 -34.99 9.34
CA PRO A 319 7.78 -33.97 9.67
C PRO A 319 9.19 -34.35 9.20
N GLU A 320 9.76 -33.47 8.37
CA GLU A 320 11.13 -33.57 7.87
C GLU A 320 12.02 -32.47 8.48
N ARG A 321 11.50 -31.24 8.62
CA ARG A 321 12.23 -30.07 9.11
C ARG A 321 12.11 -29.90 10.63
N PHE A 322 10.92 -30.13 11.16
CA PHE A 322 10.58 -29.94 12.57
C PHE A 322 10.17 -31.28 13.19
N VAL A 323 11.09 -32.25 13.09
CA VAL A 323 10.93 -33.61 13.63
C VAL A 323 10.63 -33.55 15.13
N ARG A 324 9.70 -34.38 15.59
CA ARG A 324 9.42 -34.51 17.02
C ARG A 324 10.65 -35.12 17.71
N PRO A 325 11.21 -34.47 18.73
CA PRO A 325 12.27 -35.09 19.50
C PRO A 325 11.76 -36.38 20.16
N PRO A 326 12.59 -37.43 20.26
CA PRO A 326 12.20 -38.66 20.94
C PRO A 326 11.97 -38.48 22.45
N ASP A 327 12.66 -37.51 23.04
CA ASP A 327 12.56 -37.15 24.46
C ASP A 327 11.49 -36.05 24.65
N PRO A 328 10.41 -36.31 25.42
CA PRO A 328 9.39 -35.32 25.75
C PRO A 328 9.91 -34.09 26.51
N TRP A 329 11.09 -34.17 27.13
CA TRP A 329 11.72 -33.06 27.84
C TRP A 329 12.68 -32.24 26.97
N ASP A 330 12.86 -32.61 25.70
CA ASP A 330 13.65 -31.85 24.75
C ASP A 330 12.97 -30.51 24.44
N LEU A 331 13.68 -29.42 24.76
CA LEU A 331 13.21 -28.05 24.58
C LEU A 331 12.91 -27.70 23.11
N THR A 332 13.40 -28.49 22.14
CA THR A 332 13.05 -28.34 20.72
C THR A 332 11.57 -28.65 20.42
N TRP A 333 10.81 -29.20 21.37
CA TRP A 333 9.36 -29.31 21.28
C TRP A 333 8.69 -27.95 20.99
N ALA A 334 9.28 -26.85 21.47
CA ALA A 334 8.82 -25.49 21.20
C ALA A 334 8.80 -25.15 19.69
N LYS A 335 9.66 -25.78 18.88
CA LYS A 335 9.70 -25.57 17.42
C LYS A 335 8.44 -26.09 16.72
N ARG A 336 7.65 -26.95 17.33
CA ARG A 336 6.38 -27.45 16.77
C ARG A 336 5.16 -26.66 17.21
N LYS A 337 5.33 -25.67 18.09
CA LYS A 337 4.24 -24.81 18.51
C LYS A 337 3.60 -24.16 17.28
N PHE A 338 2.27 -24.10 17.27
CA PHE A 338 1.48 -23.45 16.23
C PHE A 338 0.38 -22.64 16.92
N THR A 339 0.37 -21.32 16.67
CA THR A 339 -0.52 -20.40 17.38
C THR A 339 -1.87 -20.26 16.66
N PRO A 340 -2.97 -20.03 17.40
CA PRO A 340 -4.26 -19.74 16.78
C PRO A 340 -4.24 -18.52 15.86
N SER A 341 -3.52 -17.46 16.24
CA SER A 341 -3.34 -16.26 15.43
C SER A 341 -2.67 -16.55 14.09
N ARG A 342 -1.72 -17.50 14.05
CA ARG A 342 -1.10 -17.94 12.79
C ARG A 342 -2.12 -18.62 11.88
N PHE A 343 -2.96 -19.48 12.43
CA PHE A 343 -4.02 -20.13 11.66
C PHE A 343 -4.99 -19.09 11.09
N GLU A 344 -5.45 -18.15 11.90
CA GLU A 344 -6.35 -17.07 11.47
C GLU A 344 -5.74 -16.23 10.34
N GLN A 345 -4.45 -15.89 10.44
CA GLN A 345 -3.73 -15.19 9.38
C GLN A 345 -3.73 -15.99 8.08
N LEU A 346 -3.40 -17.28 8.13
CA LEU A 346 -3.39 -18.14 6.94
C LEU A 346 -4.77 -18.31 6.32
N VAL A 347 -5.83 -18.37 7.13
CA VAL A 347 -7.21 -18.38 6.63
C VAL A 347 -7.56 -17.08 5.91
N ARG A 348 -7.11 -15.92 6.41
CA ARG A 348 -7.28 -14.63 5.70
C ARG A 348 -6.58 -14.67 4.34
N CYS A 349 -5.30 -15.02 4.30
CA CYS A 349 -4.55 -15.17 3.05
C CYS A 349 -5.22 -16.15 2.08
N ALA A 350 -5.72 -17.28 2.60
CA ALA A 350 -6.38 -18.29 1.80
C ALA A 350 -7.71 -17.83 1.21
N ARG A 351 -8.47 -16.97 1.90
CA ARG A 351 -9.69 -16.38 1.34
C ARG A 351 -9.38 -15.45 0.18
N ASP A 352 -8.36 -14.61 0.34
CA ASP A 352 -7.97 -13.62 -0.68
C ASP A 352 -7.46 -14.30 -1.97
N THR A 353 -6.88 -15.50 -1.86
CA THR A 353 -6.36 -16.26 -3.01
C THR A 353 -7.21 -17.45 -3.45
N GLY A 354 -8.42 -17.63 -2.89
CA GLY A 354 -9.28 -18.78 -3.20
C GLY A 354 -8.75 -20.14 -2.73
N ALA A 355 -7.77 -20.16 -1.81
CA ALA A 355 -7.14 -21.35 -1.24
C ALA A 355 -7.83 -21.87 0.04
N LEU A 356 -9.05 -21.42 0.33
CA LEU A 356 -9.77 -21.75 1.56
C LEU A 356 -9.90 -23.27 1.81
N PRO A 357 -10.13 -24.14 0.80
CA PRO A 357 -10.13 -25.59 1.02
C PRO A 357 -8.81 -26.09 1.61
N THR A 358 -7.66 -25.62 1.13
CA THR A 358 -6.35 -26.03 1.66
C THR A 358 -6.11 -25.52 3.08
N ALA A 359 -6.65 -24.36 3.44
CA ALA A 359 -6.61 -23.88 4.83
C ALA A 359 -7.50 -24.72 5.77
N ILE A 360 -8.62 -25.25 5.28
CA ILE A 360 -9.43 -26.23 6.00
C ILE A 360 -8.61 -27.52 6.24
N ASP A 361 -7.93 -28.03 5.21
CA ASP A 361 -7.07 -29.22 5.34
C ASP A 361 -5.98 -29.02 6.39
N LEU A 362 -5.38 -27.82 6.44
CA LEU A 362 -4.46 -27.42 7.50
C LEU A 362 -5.11 -27.44 8.88
N GLY A 363 -6.33 -26.93 9.01
CA GLY A 363 -7.08 -26.94 10.27
C GLY A 363 -7.37 -28.37 10.76
N ILE A 364 -7.74 -29.26 9.85
CA ILE A 364 -7.94 -30.69 10.11
C ILE A 364 -6.63 -31.33 10.55
N ALA A 365 -5.54 -31.12 9.82
CA ALA A 365 -4.23 -31.69 10.13
C ALA A 365 -3.72 -31.23 11.51
N LEU A 366 -3.89 -29.95 11.84
CA LEU A 366 -3.59 -29.42 13.17
C LEU A 366 -4.41 -30.16 14.23
N TYR A 367 -5.73 -30.22 14.11
CA TYR A 367 -6.56 -30.88 15.11
C TYR A 367 -6.22 -32.37 15.27
N ALA A 368 -6.09 -33.09 14.16
CA ALA A 368 -5.78 -34.53 14.14
C ALA A 368 -4.40 -34.85 14.74
N THR A 369 -3.45 -33.92 14.71
CA THR A 369 -2.08 -34.12 15.25
C THR A 369 -1.88 -33.54 16.65
N SER A 370 -2.95 -33.16 17.35
CA SER A 370 -2.90 -32.65 18.72
C SER A 370 -2.20 -33.62 19.67
N THR A 371 -1.40 -33.08 20.58
CA THR A 371 -0.52 -33.84 21.47
C THR A 371 -0.97 -33.84 22.92
N SER A 372 -2.01 -33.06 23.23
CA SER A 372 -2.67 -33.04 24.52
C SER A 372 -4.14 -32.69 24.35
N PHE A 373 -4.96 -33.05 25.33
CA PHE A 373 -6.37 -32.63 25.40
C PHE A 373 -6.55 -31.10 25.33
N ASP A 374 -5.70 -30.32 26.03
CA ASP A 374 -5.77 -28.86 26.01
C ASP A 374 -5.49 -28.29 24.61
N GLU A 375 -4.52 -28.85 23.91
CA GLU A 375 -4.20 -28.47 22.53
C GLU A 375 -5.33 -28.83 21.57
N ALA A 376 -5.93 -30.02 21.73
CA ALA A 376 -7.09 -30.44 20.95
C ALA A 376 -8.30 -29.53 21.18
N ASP A 377 -8.57 -29.14 22.43
CA ASP A 377 -9.64 -28.21 22.79
C ASP A 377 -9.46 -26.84 22.11
N VAL A 378 -8.22 -26.31 22.12
CA VAL A 378 -7.89 -25.05 21.45
C VAL A 378 -8.06 -25.19 19.95
N ARG A 379 -7.45 -26.21 19.33
CA ARG A 379 -7.48 -26.43 17.87
C ARG A 379 -8.87 -26.73 17.35
N PHE A 380 -9.72 -27.44 18.07
CA PHE A 380 -11.10 -27.61 17.67
C PHE A 380 -11.81 -26.26 17.59
N ARG A 381 -11.70 -25.44 18.65
CA ARG A 381 -12.34 -24.12 18.73
C ARG A 381 -11.83 -23.14 17.68
N THR A 382 -10.53 -23.15 17.37
CA THR A 382 -9.91 -22.12 16.50
C THR A 382 -9.73 -22.58 15.07
N CYS A 383 -9.53 -23.87 14.82
CA CYS A 383 -9.21 -24.41 13.50
C CYS A 383 -10.37 -25.17 12.84
N VAL A 384 -11.15 -25.92 13.62
CA VAL A 384 -12.24 -26.76 13.08
C VAL A 384 -13.56 -26.01 13.07
N LEU A 385 -14.04 -25.62 14.25
CA LEU A 385 -15.38 -25.06 14.46
C LEU A 385 -15.70 -23.84 13.58
N PRO A 386 -14.82 -22.84 13.42
CA PRO A 386 -15.15 -21.62 12.65
C PRO A 386 -15.35 -21.87 11.16
N LEU A 387 -14.84 -22.99 10.64
CA LEU A 387 -14.87 -23.35 9.24
C LEU A 387 -15.73 -24.59 8.95
N LEU A 388 -16.21 -25.30 9.98
CA LEU A 388 -16.85 -26.62 9.87
C LEU A 388 -18.01 -26.65 8.85
N THR A 389 -18.80 -25.59 8.78
CA THR A 389 -19.92 -25.47 7.82
C THR A 389 -19.49 -25.36 6.36
N LEU A 390 -18.21 -25.11 6.09
CA LEU A 390 -17.64 -24.96 4.76
C LEU A 390 -16.92 -26.24 4.28
N TYR A 391 -16.89 -27.29 5.09
CA TYR A 391 -16.13 -28.50 4.79
C TYR A 391 -16.78 -29.26 3.63
N SER A 392 -15.95 -29.70 2.69
CA SER A 392 -16.39 -30.64 1.66
C SER A 392 -16.63 -32.04 2.25
N ARG A 393 -17.29 -32.90 1.47
CA ARG A 393 -17.49 -34.32 1.84
C ARG A 393 -16.17 -35.04 2.13
N GLU A 394 -15.15 -34.78 1.32
CA GLU A 394 -13.81 -35.36 1.50
C GLU A 394 -13.12 -34.86 2.77
N GLN A 395 -13.31 -33.58 3.09
CA GLN A 395 -12.76 -32.95 4.29
C GLN A 395 -13.43 -33.44 5.57
N LEU A 396 -14.75 -33.64 5.55
CA LEU A 396 -15.46 -34.28 6.65
C LEU A 396 -14.97 -35.72 6.88
N ALA A 397 -14.80 -36.50 5.81
CA ALA A 397 -14.22 -37.84 5.92
C ALA A 397 -12.78 -37.81 6.46
N SER A 398 -11.98 -36.81 6.05
CA SER A 398 -10.62 -36.61 6.57
C SER A 398 -10.61 -36.26 8.05
N LEU A 399 -11.51 -35.37 8.49
CA LEU A 399 -11.69 -35.01 9.90
C LEU A 399 -12.07 -36.23 10.74
N LEU A 400 -13.02 -37.04 10.28
CA LEU A 400 -13.43 -38.27 10.99
C LEU A 400 -12.26 -39.25 11.13
N ARG A 401 -11.48 -39.49 10.07
CA ARG A 401 -10.26 -40.33 10.14
C ARG A 401 -9.23 -39.76 11.10
N GLY A 402 -9.02 -38.45 11.08
CA GLY A 402 -8.10 -37.76 11.98
C GLY A 402 -8.50 -37.88 13.45
N ILE A 403 -9.81 -37.80 13.73
CA ILE A 403 -10.34 -38.06 15.07
C ILE A 403 -10.08 -39.50 15.44
N GLU A 404 -10.50 -40.45 14.61
CA GLU A 404 -10.41 -41.89 14.87
C GLU A 404 -8.98 -42.34 15.24
N GLY A 405 -7.97 -41.75 14.60
CA GLY A 405 -6.56 -42.08 14.79
C GLY A 405 -5.87 -41.43 15.99
N ASN A 406 -6.51 -40.52 16.73
CA ASN A 406 -5.85 -39.80 17.82
C ASN A 406 -6.71 -39.66 19.08
N ARG A 407 -6.34 -40.40 20.14
CA ARG A 407 -7.01 -40.36 21.45
C ARG A 407 -7.09 -38.97 22.06
N GLU A 408 -6.10 -38.11 21.79
CA GLU A 408 -6.09 -36.74 22.32
C GLU A 408 -7.26 -35.90 21.76
N THR A 409 -7.87 -36.35 20.66
CA THR A 409 -9.05 -35.70 20.07
C THR A 409 -10.37 -36.30 20.55
N TYR A 410 -10.47 -37.63 20.72
CA TYR A 410 -11.75 -38.31 21.03
C TYR A 410 -11.97 -38.64 22.51
N ASP A 411 -10.92 -38.79 23.32
CA ASP A 411 -11.00 -39.15 24.74
C ASP A 411 -10.97 -37.93 25.68
N ARG A 412 -10.99 -36.72 25.11
CA ARG A 412 -11.01 -35.46 25.86
C ARG A 412 -12.42 -35.14 26.38
N ARG A 413 -12.50 -34.48 27.54
CA ARG A 413 -13.78 -34.13 28.22
C ARG A 413 -14.78 -33.35 27.35
N ARG A 414 -14.28 -32.54 26.41
CA ARG A 414 -15.10 -31.70 25.54
C ARG A 414 -15.53 -32.38 24.24
N ALA A 415 -14.99 -33.56 23.92
CA ALA A 415 -15.32 -34.29 22.70
C ALA A 415 -16.84 -34.51 22.53
N PRO A 416 -17.64 -34.86 23.56
CA PRO A 416 -19.08 -35.06 23.39
C PRO A 416 -19.81 -33.83 22.85
N GLY A 417 -19.50 -32.64 23.35
CA GLY A 417 -20.12 -31.41 22.87
C GLY A 417 -19.64 -31.02 21.48
N ASP A 418 -18.32 -31.05 21.29
CA ASP A 418 -17.67 -30.62 20.05
C ASP A 418 -17.98 -31.58 18.88
N HIS A 419 -17.92 -32.89 19.09
CA HIS A 419 -18.14 -33.90 18.05
C HIS A 419 -19.61 -34.08 17.67
N ARG A 420 -20.57 -33.68 18.51
CA ARG A 420 -21.98 -33.56 18.10
C ARG A 420 -22.19 -32.51 17.01
N LEU A 421 -21.43 -31.42 17.03
CA LEU A 421 -21.46 -30.42 15.96
C LEU A 421 -20.90 -30.99 14.65
N VAL A 422 -19.85 -31.80 14.74
CA VAL A 422 -19.29 -32.54 13.60
C VAL A 422 -20.32 -33.54 13.07
N ALA A 423 -20.93 -34.36 13.93
CA ALA A 423 -21.93 -35.34 13.54
C ALA A 423 -23.14 -34.71 12.83
N ALA A 424 -23.67 -33.61 13.38
CA ALA A 424 -24.77 -32.87 12.75
C ALA A 424 -24.39 -32.31 11.37
N THR A 425 -23.14 -31.84 11.22
CA THR A 425 -22.63 -31.37 9.92
C THR A 425 -22.47 -32.53 8.95
N VAL A 426 -21.93 -33.66 9.39
CA VAL A 426 -21.78 -34.88 8.58
C VAL A 426 -23.13 -35.38 8.09
N GLU A 427 -24.11 -35.52 8.98
CA GLU A 427 -25.45 -35.97 8.63
C GLU A 427 -26.11 -35.05 7.59
N ARG A 428 -25.95 -33.73 7.76
CA ARG A 428 -26.45 -32.73 6.80
C ARG A 428 -25.78 -32.85 5.42
N GLU A 429 -24.46 -32.96 5.36
CA GLU A 429 -23.71 -32.90 4.10
C GLU A 429 -23.60 -34.26 3.39
N LEU A 430 -23.51 -35.37 4.13
CA LEU A 430 -23.38 -36.74 3.61
C LEU A 430 -24.71 -37.51 3.57
N GLY A 431 -25.74 -37.06 4.29
CA GLY A 431 -27.06 -37.71 4.33
C GLY A 431 -27.13 -38.94 5.24
N ALA A 432 -26.08 -39.21 6.01
CA ALA A 432 -26.02 -40.30 6.97
C ALA A 432 -25.16 -39.91 8.17
N ALA A 433 -25.55 -40.35 9.37
CA ALA A 433 -24.76 -40.17 10.58
C ALA A 433 -23.53 -41.10 10.60
N PRO A 434 -22.41 -40.70 11.23
CA PRO A 434 -21.27 -41.59 11.45
C PRO A 434 -21.68 -42.86 12.20
N THR A 435 -21.27 -44.03 11.71
CA THR A 435 -21.63 -45.33 12.31
C THR A 435 -20.50 -45.87 13.17
N SER A 436 -20.84 -46.72 14.15
CA SER A 436 -19.86 -47.38 15.02
C SER A 436 -18.97 -48.37 14.27
N ASP A 437 -19.43 -48.91 13.15
CA ASP A 437 -18.69 -49.87 12.34
C ASP A 437 -17.55 -49.20 11.56
N GLU A 438 -17.76 -47.96 11.11
CA GLU A 438 -16.77 -47.19 10.36
C GLU A 438 -15.93 -46.25 11.24
N HIS A 439 -16.51 -45.72 12.31
CA HIS A 439 -15.90 -44.70 13.18
C HIS A 439 -16.17 -44.96 14.68
N PRO A 440 -15.66 -46.07 15.25
CA PRO A 440 -15.97 -46.48 16.62
C PRO A 440 -15.50 -45.48 17.69
N ASN A 441 -14.30 -44.91 17.56
CA ASN A 441 -13.81 -43.93 18.54
C ASN A 441 -14.58 -42.61 18.43
N PHE A 442 -14.91 -42.16 17.21
CA PHE A 442 -15.76 -40.98 17.03
C PHE A 442 -17.15 -41.18 17.66
N VAL A 443 -17.82 -42.29 17.40
CA VAL A 443 -19.16 -42.55 17.96
C VAL A 443 -19.10 -42.64 19.48
N THR A 444 -18.09 -43.29 20.04
CA THR A 444 -17.87 -43.37 21.50
C THR A 444 -17.70 -41.97 22.11
N SER A 445 -16.99 -41.08 21.41
CA SER A 445 -16.72 -39.73 21.87
C SER A 445 -17.95 -38.81 21.93
N LEU A 446 -19.09 -39.19 21.31
CA LEU A 446 -20.34 -38.44 21.39
C LEU A 446 -20.99 -38.51 22.79
N GLY A 447 -20.46 -39.38 23.66
CA GLY A 447 -21.02 -39.70 24.96
C GLY A 447 -22.25 -40.60 24.85
N THR A 448 -22.54 -41.31 25.94
CA THR A 448 -23.83 -41.97 26.13
C THR A 448 -24.92 -40.97 26.50
#